data_AF-A0AB33A526-F1
#
_entry.id   AF-A0AB33A526-F1
#
_cell.length_a   1.000
_cell.length_b   1.000
_cell.length_c   1.000
_cell.angle_alpha   90.00
_cell.angle_beta   90.00
_cell.angle_gamma   90.00
#
_symmetry.space_group_name_H-M   'P 1'
#
loop_
_entity.id
_entity.type
_entity.pdbx_description
1 polymer ?
#
loop_
_entity_poly.entity_id
_entity_poly.type
_entity_poly.pdbx_seq_one_letter_code
_entity_poly.pdbx_strand_id
1 'polypeptide(L)'
;MHLPETPDGFRCVVADPPWQFDYTKSRGAAENHYGTMTVEQLCELSVVRDNAARDAHLYLWSTNAHLREAFDVMEAWGFEYKTLITWVKPQMGMGHYVRNATEVVLFGVRGSLPTLSRSVRGHFTAPRRAHSQKPPEFLDLVQRLSPGPYLEVFSRCLKTMGMQDCTCSQCRLGWEVWGDQSGVFCDGFSDGFVTGFGVLCGRCGKSVPKPRRGPVGTWCSPACRTAAWRERQMAEGH
;
A
#
# COMPACT_ATOMS: atom_id res chain seq x y z
N MET A 1 13.37 4.84 -2.76
CA MET A 1 13.59 3.43 -3.14
C MET A 1 13.28 3.30 -4.61
N HIS A 2 14.18 2.71 -5.40
CA HIS A 2 13.97 2.53 -6.84
C HIS A 2 13.52 1.08 -7.07
N LEU A 3 12.37 0.89 -7.71
CA LEU A 3 11.93 -0.44 -8.15
C LEU A 3 12.76 -0.85 -9.38
N PRO A 4 12.98 -2.15 -9.60
CA PRO A 4 13.64 -2.60 -10.81
C PRO A 4 12.81 -2.26 -12.05
N GLU A 5 13.49 -2.04 -13.17
CA GLU A 5 12.80 -1.93 -14.46
C GLU A 5 12.06 -3.23 -14.75
N THR A 6 10.73 -3.13 -14.89
CA THR A 6 9.87 -4.24 -15.24
C THR A 6 9.29 -3.96 -16.62
N PRO A 7 9.72 -4.67 -17.68
CA PRO A 7 9.15 -4.50 -19.00
C PRO A 7 7.62 -4.61 -18.95
N ASP A 8 6.94 -3.65 -19.55
CA ASP A 8 5.48 -3.51 -19.55
C ASP A 8 4.81 -3.26 -18.18
N GLY A 9 5.57 -3.15 -17.09
CA GLY A 9 5.08 -2.86 -15.73
C GLY A 9 4.50 -4.06 -14.97
N PHE A 10 4.13 -3.82 -13.70
CA PHE A 10 3.51 -4.82 -12.82
C PHE A 10 2.06 -5.08 -13.19
N ARG A 11 1.71 -6.35 -13.45
CA ARG A 11 0.34 -6.76 -13.76
C ARG A 11 -0.52 -6.96 -12.51
N CYS A 12 0.11 -7.03 -11.33
CA CYS A 12 -0.58 -7.14 -10.06
C CYS A 12 0.08 -6.24 -9.01
N VAL A 13 -0.70 -5.31 -8.46
CA VAL A 13 -0.28 -4.43 -7.37
C VAL A 13 -1.13 -4.71 -6.14
N VAL A 14 -0.48 -4.86 -4.98
CA VAL A 14 -1.12 -4.89 -3.66
C VAL A 14 -0.67 -3.65 -2.89
N ALA A 15 -1.58 -2.94 -2.24
CA ALA A 15 -1.24 -1.78 -1.41
C ALA A 15 -1.96 -1.82 -0.06
N ASP A 16 -1.22 -1.54 1.02
CA ASP A 16 -1.75 -1.32 2.39
C ASP A 16 -1.40 0.09 2.88
N PRO A 17 -2.13 1.14 2.41
CA PRO A 17 -1.73 2.51 2.66
C PRO A 17 -1.75 2.89 4.15
N PRO A 18 -0.84 3.76 4.60
CA PRO A 18 -0.81 4.25 5.97
C PRO A 18 -1.80 5.41 6.15
N TRP A 19 -3.10 5.12 6.07
CA TRP A 19 -4.17 6.12 6.15
C TRP A 19 -4.05 7.03 7.39
N GLN A 20 -4.02 8.34 7.17
CA GLN A 20 -4.06 9.32 8.25
C GLN A 20 -5.50 9.53 8.73
N PHE A 21 -5.78 9.15 9.98
CA PHE A 21 -7.06 9.45 10.62
C PHE A 21 -7.05 10.90 11.16
N ASP A 22 -8.17 11.59 10.98
CA ASP A 22 -8.39 12.92 11.56
C ASP A 22 -8.77 12.78 13.05
N TYR A 23 -7.77 12.59 13.91
CA TYR A 23 -7.95 12.44 15.35
C TYR A 23 -8.22 13.78 16.05
N THR A 24 -9.33 14.46 15.73
CA THR A 24 -9.77 15.62 16.53
C THR A 24 -10.70 15.23 17.69
N LYS A 25 -11.19 13.99 17.79
CA LYS A 25 -12.25 13.64 18.78
C LYS A 25 -12.20 12.25 19.42
N SER A 26 -11.05 11.64 19.66
CA SER A 26 -11.01 10.48 20.58
C SER A 26 -9.79 10.50 21.49
N ARG A 27 -10.06 10.70 22.79
CA ARG A 27 -9.12 10.46 23.89
C ARG A 27 -8.84 8.96 23.95
N GLY A 28 -7.77 8.52 23.30
CA GLY A 28 -7.30 7.14 23.41
C GLY A 28 -6.88 6.54 22.07
N ALA A 29 -5.79 7.04 21.49
CA ALA A 29 -4.99 6.24 20.60
C ALA A 29 -3.54 6.63 20.85
N ALA A 30 -2.78 5.68 21.38
CA ALA A 30 -1.35 5.80 21.58
C ALA A 30 -0.70 6.37 20.33
N GLU A 31 0.19 7.34 20.54
CA GLU A 31 1.12 7.88 19.55
C GLU A 31 1.94 6.74 18.94
N ASN A 32 1.40 6.07 17.92
CA ASN A 32 2.13 5.05 17.20
C ASN A 32 2.94 5.76 16.11
N HIS A 33 4.26 5.81 16.34
CA HIS A 33 5.31 6.42 15.55
C HIS A 33 5.47 5.84 14.12
N TYR A 34 4.40 5.75 13.33
CA TYR A 34 4.46 5.38 11.91
C TYR A 34 4.00 6.57 11.06
N GLY A 35 4.73 6.89 9.99
CA GLY A 35 4.38 7.98 9.10
C GLY A 35 3.05 7.67 8.40
N THR A 36 2.00 8.42 8.72
CA THR A 36 0.72 8.35 8.01
C THR A 36 0.71 9.30 6.82
N MET A 37 -0.17 9.02 5.85
CA MET A 37 -0.39 9.86 4.67
C MET A 37 -1.84 10.33 4.61
N THR A 38 -2.04 11.60 4.26
CA THR A 38 -3.38 12.11 3.95
C THR A 38 -3.91 11.47 2.67
N VAL A 39 -5.22 11.54 2.44
CA VAL A 39 -5.85 11.04 1.22
C VAL A 39 -5.26 11.73 -0.01
N GLU A 40 -5.02 13.04 0.06
CA GLU A 40 -4.41 13.81 -1.02
C GLU A 40 -3.00 13.29 -1.32
N GLN A 41 -2.17 13.06 -0.29
CA GLN A 41 -0.83 12.50 -0.48
C GLN A 41 -0.87 11.10 -1.11
N LEU A 42 -1.86 10.28 -0.75
CA LEU A 42 -2.06 8.96 -1.34
C LEU A 42 -2.49 9.07 -2.82
N CYS A 43 -3.45 9.93 -3.15
CA CYS A 43 -3.85 10.17 -4.53
C CYS A 43 -2.71 10.73 -5.39
N GLU A 44 -1.82 11.54 -4.81
CA GLU A 44 -0.66 12.10 -5.52
C GLU A 44 0.49 11.11 -5.72
N LEU A 45 0.47 9.95 -5.04
CA LEU A 45 1.55 8.97 -5.07
C LEU A 45 1.65 8.31 -6.44
N SER A 46 2.76 8.56 -7.14
CA SER A 46 2.93 8.09 -8.51
C SER A 46 3.44 6.65 -8.64
N VAL A 47 4.00 6.07 -7.57
CA VAL A 47 4.63 4.73 -7.63
C VAL A 47 3.72 3.66 -8.21
N VAL A 48 2.44 3.65 -7.85
CA VAL A 48 1.47 2.69 -8.38
C VAL A 48 1.13 3.01 -9.84
N ARG A 49 0.93 4.28 -10.17
CA ARG A 49 0.59 4.69 -11.52
C ARG A 49 1.70 4.36 -12.52
N ASP A 50 2.92 4.76 -12.17
CA ASP A 50 4.08 4.76 -13.05
C ASP A 50 4.67 3.36 -13.24
N ASN A 51 4.41 2.42 -12.32
CA ASN A 51 4.97 1.07 -12.39
C ASN A 51 3.95 -0.01 -12.74
N ALA A 52 2.64 0.27 -12.68
CA ALA A 52 1.63 -0.71 -13.09
C ALA A 52 1.53 -0.83 -14.62
N ALA A 53 1.31 -2.05 -15.09
CA ALA A 53 1.13 -2.36 -16.50
C ALA A 53 -0.13 -1.70 -17.08
N ARG A 54 -0.23 -1.65 -18.41
CA ARG A 54 -1.44 -1.18 -19.11
C ARG A 54 -2.68 -1.98 -18.69
N ASP A 55 -2.55 -3.29 -18.59
CA ASP A 55 -3.56 -4.22 -18.11
C ASP A 55 -3.10 -4.82 -16.78
N ALA A 56 -3.69 -4.35 -15.67
CA ALA A 56 -3.24 -4.68 -14.33
C ALA A 56 -4.38 -4.78 -13.32
N HIS A 57 -4.14 -5.54 -12.25
CA HIS A 57 -5.00 -5.59 -11.08
C HIS A 57 -4.42 -4.77 -9.93
N LEU A 58 -5.29 -4.12 -9.16
CA LEU A 58 -4.98 -3.47 -7.90
C LEU A 58 -5.80 -4.11 -6.78
N TYR A 59 -5.12 -4.46 -5.69
CA TYR A 59 -5.72 -4.82 -4.43
C TYR A 59 -5.39 -3.76 -3.39
N LEU A 60 -6.37 -2.93 -3.04
CA LEU A 60 -6.20 -1.80 -2.13
C LEU A 60 -6.85 -2.10 -0.78
N TRP A 61 -6.03 -2.33 0.25
CA TRP A 61 -6.54 -2.46 1.61
C TRP A 61 -7.10 -1.12 2.10
N SER A 62 -8.27 -1.17 2.73
CA SER A 62 -8.85 -0.02 3.42
C SER A 62 -9.50 -0.44 4.74
N THR A 63 -9.75 0.56 5.58
CA THR A 63 -10.53 0.39 6.82
C THR A 63 -11.94 0.90 6.60
N ASN A 64 -12.86 0.51 7.47
CA ASN A 64 -14.25 1.01 7.42
C ASN A 64 -14.33 2.54 7.49
N ALA A 65 -13.34 3.21 8.10
CA ALA A 65 -13.30 4.65 8.24
C ALA A 65 -12.82 5.39 6.97
N HIS A 66 -12.01 4.74 6.14
CA HIS A 66 -11.44 5.31 4.91
C HIS A 66 -12.01 4.66 3.65
N LEU A 67 -13.17 4.01 3.76
CA LEU A 67 -13.72 3.25 2.64
C LEU A 67 -14.09 4.17 1.48
N ARG A 68 -14.61 5.37 1.74
CA ARG A 68 -15.00 6.33 0.69
C ARG A 68 -13.76 6.84 -0.03
N GLU A 69 -12.77 7.26 0.75
CA GLU A 69 -11.50 7.82 0.33
C GLU A 69 -10.66 6.79 -0.45
N ALA A 70 -10.83 5.50 -0.16
CA ALA A 70 -10.14 4.45 -0.90
C ALA A 70 -10.59 4.31 -2.36
N PHE A 71 -11.84 4.69 -2.68
CA PHE A 71 -12.25 4.77 -4.09
C PHE A 71 -11.54 5.92 -4.81
N ASP A 72 -11.40 7.07 -4.16
CA ASP A 72 -10.69 8.24 -4.72
C ASP A 72 -9.21 7.91 -4.99
N VAL A 73 -8.55 7.21 -4.05
CA VAL A 73 -7.16 6.75 -4.24
C VAL A 73 -7.03 5.75 -5.39
N MET A 74 -7.97 4.79 -5.48
CA MET A 74 -7.99 3.80 -6.55
C MET A 74 -8.14 4.46 -7.93
N GLU A 75 -9.05 5.42 -8.05
CA GLU A 75 -9.27 6.20 -9.28
C GLU A 75 -8.05 7.05 -9.63
N ALA A 76 -7.47 7.77 -8.66
CA ALA A 76 -6.27 8.57 -8.85
C ALA A 76 -5.05 7.76 -9.32
N TRP A 77 -4.99 6.49 -8.91
CA TRP A 77 -3.98 5.54 -9.39
C TRP A 77 -4.32 4.91 -10.74
N GLY A 78 -5.45 5.26 -11.36
CA GLY A 78 -5.86 4.80 -12.69
C GLY A 78 -6.41 3.38 -12.71
N PHE A 79 -7.13 2.97 -11.66
CA PHE A 79 -7.83 1.68 -11.61
C PHE A 79 -9.33 1.91 -11.45
N GLU A 80 -10.12 1.14 -12.18
CA GLU A 80 -11.57 1.12 -12.03
C GLU A 80 -11.96 0.06 -11.00
N TYR A 81 -12.73 0.44 -9.99
CA TYR A 81 -13.27 -0.51 -9.01
C TYR A 81 -14.16 -1.55 -9.67
N LYS A 82 -13.99 -2.83 -9.31
CA LYS A 82 -14.83 -3.93 -9.80
C LYS A 82 -15.58 -4.65 -8.68
N THR A 83 -14.89 -4.97 -7.59
CA THR A 83 -15.50 -5.69 -6.47
C THR A 83 -14.70 -5.54 -5.19
N LEU A 84 -15.24 -6.04 -4.08
CA LEU A 84 -14.58 -6.04 -2.78
C LEU A 84 -14.25 -7.48 -2.36
N ILE A 85 -13.13 -7.64 -1.68
CA ILE A 85 -12.73 -8.87 -0.99
C ILE A 85 -12.68 -8.59 0.50
N THR A 86 -13.39 -9.39 1.30
CA THR A 86 -13.46 -9.20 2.76
C THR A 86 -12.57 -10.19 3.49
N TRP A 87 -11.64 -9.68 4.30
CA TRP A 87 -10.98 -10.48 5.32
C TRP A 87 -11.88 -10.58 6.55
N VAL A 88 -12.37 -11.78 6.85
CA VAL A 88 -13.14 -12.10 8.05
C VAL A 88 -12.21 -12.58 9.15
N LYS A 89 -12.25 -11.91 10.31
CA LYS A 89 -11.53 -12.31 11.51
C LYS A 89 -12.50 -13.10 12.40
N PRO A 90 -12.10 -14.31 12.88
CA PRO A 90 -12.94 -15.10 13.78
C PRO A 90 -13.28 -14.36 15.08
N GLN A 91 -12.40 -13.48 15.54
CA GLN A 91 -12.56 -12.72 16.78
C GLN A 91 -13.23 -11.36 16.53
N MET A 92 -14.12 -10.99 17.46
CA MET A 92 -14.75 -9.68 17.50
C MET A 92 -13.74 -8.60 17.90
N GLY A 93 -13.60 -7.55 17.09
CA GLY A 93 -12.74 -6.41 17.38
C GLY A 93 -13.46 -5.23 18.05
N MET A 94 -12.78 -4.09 18.03
CA MET A 94 -13.28 -2.82 18.55
C MET A 94 -14.15 -2.10 17.51
N GLY A 95 -15.05 -1.24 17.96
CA GLY A 95 -15.80 -0.34 17.10
C GLY A 95 -16.92 0.37 17.87
N HIS A 96 -17.32 1.54 17.37
CA HIS A 96 -18.27 2.44 18.05
C HIS A 96 -19.72 2.08 17.73
N TYR A 97 -20.07 1.95 16.45
CA TYR A 97 -21.43 1.61 16.00
C TYR A 97 -21.64 0.11 15.86
N VAL A 98 -20.64 -0.59 15.32
CA VAL A 98 -20.59 -2.05 15.19
C VAL A 98 -19.22 -2.54 15.59
N ARG A 99 -19.12 -3.80 16.03
CA ARG A 99 -17.84 -4.40 16.43
C ARG A 99 -17.11 -4.86 15.18
N ASN A 100 -15.96 -4.26 14.87
CA ASN A 100 -15.22 -4.58 13.64
C ASN A 100 -14.60 -5.97 13.74
N ALA A 101 -15.08 -6.92 12.93
CA ALA A 101 -14.50 -8.24 12.75
C ALA A 101 -13.96 -8.45 11.32
N THR A 102 -13.93 -7.41 10.50
CA THR A 102 -13.52 -7.50 9.10
C THR A 102 -12.54 -6.39 8.73
N GLU A 103 -11.75 -6.65 7.70
CA GLU A 103 -11.06 -5.63 6.89
C GLU A 103 -11.45 -5.83 5.43
N VAL A 104 -11.41 -4.76 4.64
CA VAL A 104 -11.84 -4.77 3.24
C VAL A 104 -10.66 -4.51 2.32
N VAL A 105 -10.70 -5.17 1.16
CA VAL A 105 -9.77 -4.96 0.06
C VAL A 105 -10.59 -4.60 -1.16
N LEU A 106 -10.41 -3.40 -1.68
CA LEU A 106 -11.00 -3.03 -2.96
C LEU A 106 -10.18 -3.71 -4.06
N PHE A 107 -10.87 -4.37 -5.00
CA PHE A 107 -10.27 -4.94 -6.20
C PHE A 107 -10.61 -4.07 -7.40
N GLY A 108 -9.57 -3.49 -8.01
CA GLY A 108 -9.67 -2.63 -9.18
C GLY A 108 -8.91 -3.19 -10.37
N VAL A 109 -9.32 -2.79 -11.56
CA VAL A 109 -8.71 -3.18 -12.84
C VAL A 109 -8.30 -1.93 -13.60
N ARG A 110 -7.06 -1.91 -14.08
CA ARG A 110 -6.62 -1.00 -15.14
C ARG A 110 -6.67 -1.75 -16.46
N GLY A 111 -7.19 -1.09 -17.49
CA GLY A 111 -7.37 -1.71 -18.80
C GLY A 111 -8.46 -2.79 -18.77
N SER A 112 -8.18 -3.97 -19.30
CA SER A 112 -9.17 -5.06 -19.44
C SER A 112 -8.58 -6.43 -19.10
N LEU A 113 -7.88 -6.52 -17.96
CA LEU A 113 -7.32 -7.78 -17.47
C LEU A 113 -8.40 -8.66 -16.80
N PRO A 114 -8.65 -9.90 -17.27
CA PRO A 114 -9.51 -10.85 -16.56
C PRO A 114 -8.76 -11.54 -15.41
N THR A 115 -9.50 -11.98 -14.38
CA THR A 115 -8.94 -12.86 -13.34
C THR A 115 -8.62 -14.25 -13.89
N LEU A 116 -7.58 -14.87 -13.33
CA LEU A 116 -7.15 -16.24 -13.68
C LEU A 116 -8.17 -17.31 -13.22
N SER A 117 -8.97 -16.99 -12.19
CA SER A 117 -10.00 -17.87 -11.66
C SER A 117 -11.31 -17.14 -11.44
N ARG A 118 -12.42 -17.87 -11.63
CA ARG A 118 -13.81 -17.43 -11.38
C ARG A 118 -14.45 -18.13 -10.18
N SER A 119 -13.74 -19.07 -9.54
CA SER A 119 -14.26 -19.89 -8.44
C SER A 119 -13.79 -19.44 -7.05
N VAL A 120 -13.11 -18.29 -6.96
CA VAL A 120 -12.66 -17.70 -5.70
C VAL A 120 -13.79 -16.90 -5.07
N ARG A 121 -14.04 -17.11 -3.77
CA ARG A 121 -15.06 -16.36 -3.01
C ARG A 121 -14.58 -14.94 -2.74
N GLY A 122 -15.51 -13.97 -2.72
CA GLY A 122 -15.24 -12.57 -2.35
C GLY A 122 -14.94 -12.35 -0.85
N HIS A 123 -14.62 -13.39 -0.09
CA HIS A 123 -14.15 -13.27 1.28
C HIS A 123 -13.22 -14.44 1.63
N PHE A 124 -12.41 -14.25 2.66
CA PHE A 124 -11.60 -15.30 3.26
C PHE A 124 -11.51 -15.10 4.78
N THR A 125 -11.31 -16.19 5.51
CA THR A 125 -11.21 -16.17 6.97
C THR A 125 -9.78 -16.44 7.39
N ALA A 126 -9.21 -15.58 8.23
CA ALA A 126 -7.88 -15.76 8.80
C ALA A 126 -7.78 -15.07 10.17
N PRO A 127 -7.01 -15.61 11.13
CA PRO A 127 -6.86 -15.01 12.45
C PRO A 127 -6.10 -13.68 12.40
N ARG A 128 -6.44 -12.74 13.31
CA ARG A 128 -5.67 -11.51 13.49
C ARG A 128 -4.27 -11.85 14.03
N ARG A 129 -3.24 -11.24 13.45
CA ARG A 129 -1.83 -11.37 13.87
C ARG A 129 -1.31 -10.08 14.53
N ALA A 130 -0.04 -10.05 14.90
CA ALA A 130 0.57 -8.89 15.57
C ALA A 130 0.61 -7.64 14.66
N HIS A 131 0.62 -6.44 15.26
CA HIS A 131 0.95 -5.15 14.62
C HIS A 131 0.36 -4.90 13.21
N SER A 132 -0.96 -5.07 13.01
CA SER A 132 -1.63 -4.86 11.70
C SER A 132 -1.07 -5.73 10.56
N GLN A 133 -0.40 -6.85 10.88
CA GLN A 133 0.12 -7.77 9.87
C GLN A 133 -1.02 -8.40 9.08
N LYS A 134 -0.95 -8.24 7.75
CA LYS A 134 -1.90 -8.85 6.84
C LYS A 134 -1.64 -10.37 6.70
N PRO A 135 -2.69 -11.20 6.57
CA PRO A 135 -2.56 -12.66 6.55
C PRO A 135 -1.91 -13.14 5.24
N PRO A 136 -0.94 -14.07 5.25
CA PRO A 136 -0.36 -14.67 4.04
C PRO A 136 -1.41 -15.39 3.16
N GLU A 137 -2.51 -15.85 3.74
CA GLU A 137 -3.66 -16.42 3.03
C GLU A 137 -4.23 -15.45 1.98
N PHE A 138 -4.09 -14.13 2.21
CA PHE A 138 -4.44 -13.11 1.23
C PHE A 138 -3.50 -13.13 0.02
N LEU A 139 -2.19 -13.31 0.22
CA LEU A 139 -1.21 -13.38 -0.87
C LEU A 139 -1.47 -14.60 -1.75
N ASP A 140 -1.87 -15.73 -1.15
CA ASP A 140 -2.27 -16.94 -1.87
C ASP A 140 -3.56 -16.72 -2.68
N LEU A 141 -4.49 -15.91 -2.17
CA LEU A 141 -5.67 -15.48 -2.91
C LEU A 141 -5.28 -14.61 -4.12
N VAL A 142 -4.35 -13.67 -3.95
CA VAL A 142 -3.88 -12.81 -5.03
C VAL A 142 -3.23 -13.62 -6.15
N GLN A 143 -2.32 -14.56 -5.85
CA GLN A 143 -1.68 -15.40 -6.87
C GLN A 143 -2.66 -16.29 -7.65
N ARG A 144 -3.77 -16.70 -7.02
CA ARG A 144 -4.81 -17.49 -7.70
C ARG A 144 -5.68 -16.65 -8.64
N LEU A 145 -5.77 -15.35 -8.40
CA LEU A 145 -6.64 -14.44 -9.16
C LEU A 145 -5.89 -13.66 -10.23
N SER A 146 -4.62 -13.35 -10.01
CA SER A 146 -3.88 -12.37 -10.79
C SER A 146 -2.56 -12.92 -11.33
N PRO A 147 -2.21 -12.60 -12.58
CA PRO A 147 -0.87 -12.87 -13.08
C PRO A 147 0.15 -11.88 -12.52
N GLY A 148 1.39 -12.32 -12.39
CA GLY A 148 2.53 -11.42 -12.15
C GLY A 148 2.97 -10.68 -13.43
N PRO A 149 4.01 -9.84 -13.36
CA PRO A 149 4.84 -9.58 -12.17
C PRO A 149 4.09 -8.83 -11.06
N TYR A 150 4.53 -9.04 -9.81
CA TYR A 150 3.84 -8.60 -8.58
C TYR A 150 4.60 -7.51 -7.85
N LEU A 151 3.88 -6.49 -7.38
CA LEU A 151 4.39 -5.40 -6.54
C LEU A 151 3.54 -5.27 -5.27
N GLU A 152 4.18 -5.23 -4.10
CA GLU A 152 3.54 -4.81 -2.84
C GLU A 152 4.03 -3.42 -2.43
N VAL A 153 3.09 -2.47 -2.33
CA VAL A 153 3.32 -1.07 -1.94
C VAL A 153 2.91 -0.89 -0.48
N PHE A 154 3.75 -0.16 0.26
CA PHE A 154 3.71 -0.05 1.72
C PHE A 154 3.97 -1.40 2.43
N SER A 155 4.79 -2.24 1.80
CA SER A 155 5.16 -3.54 2.38
C SER A 155 5.93 -3.33 3.69
N ARG A 156 5.61 -4.16 4.68
CA ARG A 156 6.27 -4.19 5.98
C ARG A 156 7.01 -5.51 6.09
N CYS A 157 8.32 -5.51 5.79
CA CYS A 157 9.17 -6.66 5.98
C CYS A 157 9.85 -6.57 7.36
N LEU A 158 9.39 -7.38 8.31
CA LEU A 158 9.91 -7.40 9.68
C LEU A 158 11.01 -8.45 9.88
N LYS A 159 11.81 -8.77 8.86
CA LYS A 159 12.87 -9.79 8.98
C LYS A 159 13.94 -9.34 9.97
N THR A 160 13.73 -9.52 11.27
CA THR A 160 14.81 -9.39 12.24
C THR A 160 15.80 -10.54 12.06
N MET A 161 17.10 -10.27 12.23
CA MET A 161 18.12 -11.33 12.24
C MET A 161 17.68 -12.45 13.20
N GLY A 162 17.50 -13.66 12.68
CA GLY A 162 17.06 -14.85 13.43
C GLY A 162 15.62 -15.31 13.19
N MET A 163 14.78 -14.53 12.49
CA MET A 163 13.42 -14.97 12.16
C MET A 163 13.42 -15.75 10.83
N GLN A 164 13.48 -17.08 10.94
CA GLN A 164 13.54 -18.00 9.79
C GLN A 164 12.21 -18.11 9.03
N ASP A 165 11.08 -17.77 9.65
CA ASP A 165 9.72 -18.00 9.12
C ASP A 165 9.00 -16.69 8.70
N CYS A 166 9.70 -15.75 8.04
CA CYS A 166 9.05 -14.54 7.55
C CYS A 166 8.04 -14.85 6.43
N THR A 167 6.77 -14.53 6.63
CA THR A 167 5.68 -14.79 5.67
C THR A 167 5.29 -13.55 4.84
N CYS A 168 6.14 -12.53 4.74
CA CYS A 168 5.86 -11.36 3.89
C CYS A 168 5.93 -11.72 2.39
N SER A 169 5.38 -10.87 1.53
CA SER A 169 5.34 -11.12 0.08
C SER A 169 6.73 -11.32 -0.53
N GLN A 170 7.72 -10.51 -0.12
CA GLN A 170 9.09 -10.60 -0.62
C GLN A 170 9.76 -11.92 -0.20
N CYS A 171 9.80 -12.23 1.10
CA CYS A 171 10.51 -13.40 1.61
C CYS A 171 9.86 -14.72 1.16
N ARG A 172 8.51 -14.77 1.12
CA ARG A 172 7.78 -16.00 0.78
C ARG A 172 7.65 -16.22 -0.73
N LEU A 173 7.43 -15.14 -1.50
CA LEU A 173 6.98 -15.23 -2.89
C LEU A 173 7.89 -14.49 -3.88
N GLY A 174 8.93 -13.81 -3.41
CA GLY A 174 9.86 -13.06 -4.26
C GLY A 174 9.20 -11.86 -4.95
N TRP A 175 8.16 -11.28 -4.36
CA TRP A 175 7.51 -10.10 -4.91
C TRP A 175 8.41 -8.86 -4.77
N GLU A 176 8.30 -7.96 -5.73
CA GLU A 176 8.89 -6.64 -5.59
C GLU A 176 8.13 -5.86 -4.52
N VAL A 177 8.86 -5.05 -3.75
CA VAL A 177 8.31 -4.30 -2.63
C VAL A 177 8.73 -2.84 -2.68
N TRP A 178 7.81 -1.97 -2.27
CA TRP A 178 8.06 -0.56 -2.09
C TRP A 178 7.48 -0.09 -0.77
N GLY A 179 8.20 0.76 -0.03
CA GLY A 179 7.78 1.28 1.26
C GLY A 179 8.96 1.67 2.15
N ASP A 180 8.73 2.54 3.11
CA ASP A 180 9.72 3.00 4.08
C ASP A 180 10.21 1.89 5.04
N GLN A 181 9.46 0.81 5.16
CA GLN A 181 9.81 -0.41 5.93
C GLN A 181 10.12 -1.62 5.04
N SER A 182 10.23 -1.43 3.73
CA SER A 182 10.60 -2.50 2.81
C SER A 182 12.13 -2.55 2.64
N GLY A 183 12.71 -3.74 2.51
CA GLY A 183 14.14 -3.91 2.22
C GLY A 183 15.16 -3.63 3.35
N VAL A 184 14.78 -3.04 4.50
CA VAL A 184 15.73 -2.68 5.60
C VAL A 184 16.46 -3.90 6.21
N PHE A 185 16.04 -5.13 5.89
CA PHE A 185 16.64 -6.36 6.41
C PHE A 185 17.01 -7.40 5.34
N CYS A 186 16.92 -7.05 4.05
CA CYS A 186 17.20 -8.01 2.97
C CYS A 186 18.66 -8.00 2.54
N ASP A 187 19.36 -6.87 2.67
CA ASP A 187 20.79 -6.77 2.38
C ASP A 187 21.59 -6.50 3.65
N GLY A 188 22.43 -7.46 4.02
CA GLY A 188 23.33 -7.32 5.16
C GLY A 188 24.32 -6.18 4.93
N PHE A 189 24.03 -5.02 5.51
CA PHE A 189 25.04 -4.04 5.90
C PHE A 189 24.57 -3.31 7.17
N SER A 190 25.38 -3.45 8.22
CA SER A 190 25.34 -2.70 9.49
C SER A 190 25.16 -1.20 9.25
N ASP A 191 24.54 -0.40 10.12
CA ASP A 191 24.73 -0.33 11.55
C ASP A 191 23.64 0.60 12.13
N GLY A 192 23.25 0.37 13.39
CA GLY A 192 22.56 1.39 14.19
C GLY A 192 21.04 1.52 14.04
N PHE A 193 20.35 1.30 15.15
CA PHE A 193 19.02 1.83 15.51
C PHE A 193 18.48 2.95 14.61
N VAL A 194 17.31 2.77 13.99
CA VAL A 194 16.53 3.92 13.51
C VAL A 194 15.08 3.82 13.98
N THR A 195 14.84 4.47 15.13
CA THR A 195 13.56 5.05 15.46
C THR A 195 13.27 6.20 14.48
N GLY A 196 12.24 6.06 13.64
CA GLY A 196 11.60 7.15 12.90
C GLY A 196 12.17 7.44 11.51
N PHE A 197 11.45 7.01 10.47
CA PHE A 197 11.66 7.44 9.08
C PHE A 197 10.53 8.38 8.64
N GLY A 198 10.85 9.41 7.84
CA GLY A 198 9.92 10.47 7.43
C GLY A 198 9.11 10.15 6.16
N VAL A 199 8.07 10.96 5.89
CA VAL A 199 7.20 10.88 4.68
C VAL A 199 8.05 10.81 3.41
N LEU A 200 7.69 9.93 2.47
CA LEU A 200 8.41 9.76 1.19
C LEU A 200 7.82 10.63 0.07
N CYS A 201 8.69 11.06 -0.84
CA CYS A 201 8.35 11.87 -2.00
C CYS A 201 7.47 11.08 -2.96
N GLY A 202 6.33 11.65 -3.34
CA GLY A 202 5.34 11.04 -4.22
C GLY A 202 5.82 10.70 -5.63
N ARG A 203 7.01 11.19 -6.05
CA ARG A 203 7.61 10.93 -7.37
C ARG A 203 8.85 10.05 -7.30
N CYS A 204 9.83 10.41 -6.48
CA CYS A 204 11.15 9.74 -6.47
C CYS A 204 11.38 8.83 -5.26
N GLY A 205 10.43 8.77 -4.31
CA GLY A 205 10.54 7.93 -3.11
C GLY A 205 11.72 8.28 -2.19
N LYS A 206 12.28 9.50 -2.27
CA LYS A 206 13.24 10.05 -1.30
C LYS A 206 12.50 10.66 -0.11
N SER A 207 13.11 10.72 1.07
CA SER A 207 12.53 11.38 2.25
C SER A 207 12.17 12.85 1.96
N VAL A 208 10.96 13.25 2.31
CA VAL A 208 10.53 14.65 2.27
C VAL A 208 11.09 15.37 3.50
N PRO A 209 11.78 16.51 3.32
CA PRO A 209 12.25 17.32 4.43
C PRO A 209 11.08 17.76 5.31
N LYS A 210 11.17 17.52 6.63
CA LYS A 210 10.19 18.02 7.60
C LYS A 210 10.33 19.55 7.73
N PRO A 211 9.29 20.35 7.42
CA PRO A 211 9.37 21.80 7.55
C PRO A 211 9.41 22.21 9.04
N ARG A 212 10.00 23.39 9.31
CA ARG A 212 10.07 23.96 10.68
C ARG A 212 8.69 24.28 11.28
N ARG A 213 7.69 24.57 10.43
CA ARG A 213 6.28 24.79 10.80
C ARG A 213 5.39 24.31 9.64
N GLY A 214 4.23 23.74 9.95
CA GLY A 214 3.27 23.23 8.95
C GLY A 214 3.39 21.72 8.66
N PRO A 215 2.45 21.16 7.89
CA PRO A 215 2.44 19.73 7.55
C PRO A 215 3.59 19.35 6.61
N VAL A 216 4.02 18.08 6.65
CA VAL A 216 5.03 17.54 5.74
C VAL A 216 4.44 17.47 4.33
N GLY A 217 5.14 18.02 3.34
CA GLY A 217 4.65 18.05 1.95
C GLY A 217 4.76 16.70 1.24
N THR A 218 4.24 16.64 0.01
CA THR A 218 4.30 15.44 -0.85
C THR A 218 5.63 15.29 -1.59
N TRP A 219 6.41 16.36 -1.74
CA TRP A 219 7.55 16.41 -2.67
C TRP A 219 8.86 16.73 -1.95
N CYS A 220 9.91 15.94 -2.19
CA CYS A 220 11.24 16.19 -1.58
C CYS A 220 11.94 17.43 -2.15
N SER A 221 11.51 17.95 -3.30
CA SER A 221 12.09 19.14 -3.93
C SER A 221 11.10 19.83 -4.88
N PRO A 222 11.30 21.13 -5.18
CA PRO A 222 10.56 21.83 -6.23
C PRO A 222 10.67 21.12 -7.59
N ALA A 223 11.84 20.56 -7.91
CA ALA A 223 12.05 19.81 -9.15
C ALA A 223 11.14 18.55 -9.22
N CYS A 224 10.98 17.81 -8.12
CA CYS A 224 10.05 16.68 -8.07
C CYS A 224 8.60 17.12 -8.26
N ARG A 225 8.20 18.24 -7.65
CA ARG A 225 6.87 18.82 -7.82
C ARG A 225 6.59 19.24 -9.27
N THR A 226 7.50 20.02 -9.86
CA THR A 226 7.34 20.54 -11.23
C THR A 226 7.25 19.41 -12.25
N ALA A 227 8.07 18.38 -12.09
CA ALA A 227 8.06 17.29 -13.05
C ALA A 227 6.89 16.31 -12.85
N ALA A 228 6.43 16.10 -11.61
CA ALA A 228 5.14 15.43 -11.36
C ALA A 228 3.97 16.19 -12.03
N TRP A 229 3.99 17.53 -12.00
CA TRP A 229 3.00 18.35 -12.70
C TRP A 229 3.09 18.21 -14.23
N ARG A 230 4.29 18.22 -14.81
CA ARG A 230 4.49 18.02 -16.27
C ARG A 230 4.02 16.66 -16.74
N GLU A 231 4.30 15.60 -15.96
CA GLU A 231 3.83 14.24 -16.25
C GLU A 231 2.30 14.17 -16.29
N ARG A 232 1.61 14.88 -15.38
CA ARG A 232 0.13 14.99 -15.39
C ARG A 232 -0.38 15.69 -16.65
N GLN A 233 0.22 16.81 -17.04
CA GLN A 233 -0.19 17.55 -18.25
C GLN A 233 -0.01 16.74 -19.53
N MET A 234 1.08 15.97 -19.63
CA MET A 234 1.33 15.07 -20.77
C MET A 234 0.34 13.90 -20.80
N ALA A 235 -0.12 13.41 -19.64
CA ALA A 235 -1.13 12.36 -19.55
C ALA A 235 -2.55 12.87 -19.88
N GLU A 236 -2.81 14.16 -19.68
CA GLU A 236 -4.11 14.82 -19.94
C GLU A 236 -4.27 15.35 -21.37
N GLY A 237 -3.23 15.22 -22.23
CA GLY A 237 -3.33 15.51 -23.66
C GLY A 237 -3.35 17.00 -24.03
N HIS A 238 -2.66 17.86 -23.27
CA HIS A 238 -2.40 19.26 -23.63
C HIS A 238 -1.12 19.44 -24.45
#